data_AF-A0A4U1G8Z8-F1
#
_entry.id   AF-A0A4U1G8Z8-F1
#
_cell.length_a   1.000
_cell.length_b   1.000
_cell.length_c   1.000
_cell.angle_alpha   90.00
_cell.angle_beta   90.00
_cell.angle_gamma   90.00
#
_symmetry.space_group_name_H-M   'P 1'
#
loop_
_entity.id
_entity.type
_entity.pdbx_description
1 polymer ?
#
loop_
_entity_poly.entity_id
_entity_poly.type
_entity_poly.pdbx_seq_one_letter_code
_entity_poly.pdbx_strand_id
1 'polypeptide(L)'
;MKLSFKVKRVVQDEPQIIIEKITSYLKKFDYKVVERDEASLVFDENVYSDRTSSRSDYYTRVADGKFEIIVLDQETIVSLVYRVSILREFVFLLIIFIVAVTVDYKALMLSIVFVANFIYKINCLNRVLLDEIVNKNL
;
A
#
# COMPACT_ATOMS: atom_id res chain seq x y z
N MET A 1 1.01 13.01 6.77
CA MET A 1 -0.33 12.44 7.07
C MET A 1 -0.48 11.14 6.31
N LYS A 2 -1.04 10.09 6.93
CA LYS A 2 -1.21 8.76 6.32
C LYS A 2 -2.67 8.29 6.46
N LEU A 3 -3.21 7.64 5.43
CA LEU A 3 -4.49 6.93 5.49
C LEU A 3 -4.25 5.44 5.71
N SER A 4 -5.08 4.80 6.52
CA SER A 4 -5.00 3.38 6.82
C SER A 4 -6.08 2.60 6.07
N PHE A 5 -5.70 1.48 5.49
CA PHE A 5 -6.58 0.58 4.76
C PHE A 5 -6.39 -0.84 5.27
N LYS A 6 -7.46 -1.63 5.29
CA LYS A 6 -7.42 -3.05 5.69
C LYS A 6 -8.00 -3.89 4.56
N VAL A 7 -7.25 -4.90 4.13
CA VAL A 7 -7.69 -5.91 3.18
C VAL A 7 -7.53 -7.27 3.81
N LYS A 8 -8.45 -8.18 3.54
CA LYS A 8 -8.45 -9.54 4.06
C LYS A 8 -8.60 -10.52 2.91
N ARG A 9 -7.88 -11.63 2.98
CA ARG A 9 -8.02 -12.74 2.03
C ARG A 9 -7.91 -14.07 2.77
N VAL A 10 -8.76 -15.01 2.37
CA VAL A 10 -8.68 -16.40 2.81
C VAL A 10 -7.74 -17.13 1.86
N VAL A 11 -6.85 -17.94 2.43
CA VAL A 11 -5.80 -18.66 1.72
C VAL A 11 -5.78 -20.10 2.19
N GLN A 12 -5.52 -21.03 1.27
CA GLN A 12 -5.43 -22.47 1.58
C GLN A 12 -4.01 -22.92 1.94
N ASP A 13 -3.03 -22.02 1.80
CA ASP A 13 -1.64 -22.32 2.13
C ASP A 13 -1.43 -22.38 3.65
N GLU A 14 -0.44 -23.17 4.07
CA GLU A 14 -0.01 -23.22 5.47
C GLU A 14 0.57 -21.86 5.91
N PRO A 15 0.37 -21.47 7.19
CA PRO A 15 0.83 -20.17 7.71
C PRO A 15 2.32 -19.92 7.49
N GLN A 16 3.17 -20.95 7.59
CA GLN A 16 4.61 -20.84 7.41
C GLN A 16 4.97 -20.44 5.96
N ILE A 17 4.33 -21.07 4.98
CA ILE A 17 4.50 -20.77 3.55
C ILE A 17 4.09 -19.32 3.26
N ILE A 18 2.99 -18.87 3.86
CA ILE A 18 2.50 -17.50 3.70
C ILE A 18 3.50 -16.49 4.27
N ILE A 19 4.05 -16.75 5.46
CA ILE A 19 5.07 -15.87 6.07
C ILE A 19 6.31 -15.78 5.18
N GLU A 20 6.76 -16.90 4.59
CA GLU A 20 7.88 -16.92 3.66
C GLU A 20 7.59 -16.14 2.37
N LYS A 21 6.39 -16.29 1.80
CA LYS A 21 5.93 -15.51 0.63
C LYS A 21 5.92 -14.01 0.94
N ILE A 22 5.34 -13.61 2.08
CA ILE A 22 5.30 -12.21 2.53
C ILE A 22 6.72 -11.68 2.71
N THR A 23 7.59 -12.42 3.41
CA THR A 23 8.97 -12.00 3.68
C THR A 23 9.76 -11.84 2.38
N SER A 24 9.59 -12.76 1.44
CA SER A 24 10.23 -12.72 0.12
C SER A 24 9.74 -11.55 -0.72
N TYR A 25 8.44 -11.28 -0.72
CA TYR A 25 7.85 -10.10 -1.36
C TYR A 25 8.45 -8.82 -0.78
N LEU A 26 8.43 -8.66 0.55
CA LEU A 26 8.94 -7.47 1.21
C LEU A 26 10.42 -7.23 0.89
N LYS A 27 11.23 -8.27 0.92
CA LYS A 27 12.65 -8.19 0.53
C LYS A 27 12.82 -7.82 -0.95
N LYS A 28 12.03 -8.41 -1.85
CA LYS A 28 12.07 -8.12 -3.30
C LYS A 28 11.71 -6.66 -3.62
N PHE A 29 10.80 -6.06 -2.86
CA PHE A 29 10.37 -4.68 -3.04
C PHE A 29 11.11 -3.67 -2.14
N ASP A 30 12.14 -4.14 -1.42
CA ASP A 30 13.00 -3.33 -0.55
C ASP A 30 12.21 -2.65 0.58
N TYR A 31 11.32 -3.42 1.20
CA TYR A 31 10.70 -3.07 2.48
C TYR A 31 11.55 -3.60 3.63
N LYS A 32 11.64 -2.81 4.70
CA LYS A 32 12.28 -3.21 5.94
C LYS A 32 11.25 -3.90 6.83
N VAL A 33 11.51 -5.14 7.23
CA VAL A 33 10.74 -5.80 8.30
C VAL A 33 11.16 -5.19 9.63
N VAL A 34 10.20 -4.61 10.36
CA VAL A 34 10.42 -3.92 11.63
C VAL A 34 10.21 -4.89 12.80
N GLU A 35 9.13 -5.67 12.74
CA GLU A 35 8.76 -6.67 13.76
C GLU A 35 8.23 -7.93 13.06
N ARG A 36 8.51 -9.10 13.64
CA ARG A 36 8.06 -10.40 13.15
C ARG A 36 7.74 -11.31 14.32
N ASP A 37 6.49 -11.77 14.36
CA ASP A 37 5.98 -12.79 15.27
C ASP A 37 5.44 -13.98 14.47
N GLU A 38 5.01 -15.03 15.16
CA GLU A 38 4.41 -16.23 14.54
C GLU A 38 3.11 -15.93 13.79
N ALA A 39 2.37 -14.91 14.20
CA ALA A 39 1.07 -14.54 13.62
C ALA A 39 1.05 -13.13 13.02
N SER A 40 2.18 -12.40 13.03
CA SER A 40 2.20 -11.02 12.55
C SER A 40 3.54 -10.59 11.98
N LEU A 41 3.50 -9.68 11.00
CA LEU A 41 4.70 -9.12 10.39
C LEU A 41 4.47 -7.64 10.10
N VAL A 42 5.26 -6.78 10.73
CA VAL A 42 5.23 -5.31 10.54
C VAL A 42 6.37 -4.91 9.63
N PHE A 43 6.08 -4.06 8.65
CA PHE A 43 7.07 -3.58 7.69
C PHE A 43 6.93 -2.07 7.45
N ASP A 44 8.03 -1.45 7.04
CA ASP A 44 8.12 -0.04 6.68
C ASP A 44 8.87 0.09 5.35
N GLU A 45 8.59 1.18 4.63
CA GLU A 45 9.32 1.54 3.43
C GLU A 45 10.78 1.85 3.77
N ASN A 46 11.72 1.24 3.04
CA ASN A 46 13.13 1.59 3.17
C ASN A 46 13.38 2.95 2.47
N VAL A 47 13.26 4.04 3.24
CA VAL A 47 13.45 5.42 2.74
C VAL A 47 14.87 5.64 2.17
N TYR A 48 15.83 4.80 2.55
CA TYR A 48 17.22 4.85 2.10
C TYR A 48 17.53 3.82 1.00
N SER A 49 16.52 3.18 0.39
CA SER A 49 16.79 2.32 -0.76
C SER A 49 17.36 3.13 -1.91
N ASP A 50 18.49 2.70 -2.48
CA ASP A 50 19.08 3.28 -3.71
C ASP A 50 18.22 3.04 -4.97
N ARG A 51 17.03 2.46 -4.84
CA ARG A 51 16.09 2.28 -5.95
C ARG A 51 15.51 3.64 -6.35
N THR A 52 15.80 4.03 -7.58
CA THR A 52 15.14 5.15 -8.24
C THR A 52 13.64 4.91 -8.28
N SER A 53 12.88 5.77 -7.59
CA SER A 53 11.42 5.69 -7.56
C SER A 53 10.85 5.78 -8.96
N SER A 54 10.41 4.65 -9.51
CA SER A 54 9.82 4.56 -10.84
C SER A 54 8.36 5.03 -10.80
N ARG A 55 7.77 5.40 -11.95
CA ARG A 55 6.35 5.78 -12.01
C ARG A 55 5.40 4.66 -11.58
N SER A 56 5.78 3.39 -11.75
CA SER A 56 4.98 2.25 -11.27
C SER A 56 4.91 2.20 -9.75
N ASP A 57 5.97 2.63 -9.07
CA ASP A 57 6.07 2.57 -7.61
C ASP A 57 5.00 3.43 -6.92
N TYR A 58 4.53 4.51 -7.56
CA TYR A 58 3.46 5.32 -7.01
C TYR A 58 2.14 4.56 -6.84
N TYR A 59 1.82 3.63 -7.75
CA TYR A 59 0.56 2.88 -7.76
C TYR A 59 0.62 1.55 -7.01
N THR A 60 1.82 1.09 -6.64
CA THR A 60 2.04 -0.24 -6.06
C THR A 60 2.67 -0.20 -4.67
N ARG A 61 3.29 0.91 -4.26
CA ARG A 61 3.92 1.03 -2.93
C ARG A 61 3.02 1.63 -1.87
N VAL A 62 3.23 1.15 -0.65
CA VAL A 62 2.64 1.67 0.58
C VAL A 62 3.76 2.22 1.45
N ALA A 63 3.44 3.16 2.35
CA ALA A 63 4.44 3.72 3.24
C ALA A 63 4.89 2.67 4.26
N ASP A 64 3.94 1.92 4.83
CA ASP A 64 4.20 0.89 5.81
C ASP A 64 2.97 -0.02 5.94
N GLY A 65 3.09 -1.11 6.68
CA GLY A 65 1.95 -1.96 7.00
C GLY A 65 2.23 -3.07 7.98
N LYS A 66 1.18 -3.85 8.27
CA LYS A 66 1.18 -5.01 9.14
C LYS A 66 0.36 -6.12 8.49
N PHE A 67 0.98 -7.29 8.37
CA PHE A 67 0.28 -8.53 8.11
C PHE A 67 -0.14 -9.19 9.42
N GLU A 68 -1.36 -9.69 9.46
CA GLU A 68 -1.91 -10.51 10.55
C GLU A 68 -2.38 -11.82 9.92
N ILE A 69 -1.92 -12.94 10.47
CA ILE A 69 -2.22 -14.28 9.98
C ILE A 69 -3.02 -14.97 11.08
N ILE A 70 -4.23 -15.41 10.73
CA ILE A 70 -5.16 -16.07 11.65
C ILE A 70 -5.50 -17.42 11.04
N VAL A 71 -5.28 -18.49 11.79
CA VAL A 71 -5.68 -19.85 11.40
C VAL A 71 -7.08 -20.11 11.97
N LEU A 72 -8.04 -20.43 11.10
CA LEU A 72 -9.40 -20.82 11.47
C LEU A 72 -9.68 -22.18 10.83
N ASP A 73 -9.79 -23.21 11.67
CA ASP A 73 -10.02 -24.60 11.27
C ASP A 73 -8.99 -25.12 10.25
N GLN A 74 -9.35 -25.11 8.96
CA GLN A 74 -8.52 -25.56 7.82
C GLN A 74 -8.14 -24.42 6.86
N GLU A 75 -8.50 -23.17 7.19
CA GLU A 75 -8.25 -22.01 6.34
C GLU A 75 -7.34 -21.00 7.04
N THR A 76 -6.41 -20.42 6.29
CA THR A 76 -5.54 -19.35 6.79
C THR A 76 -6.05 -18.00 6.29
N ILE A 77 -6.45 -17.12 7.20
CA ILE A 77 -6.86 -15.75 6.89
C ILE A 77 -5.67 -14.81 7.01
N VAL A 78 -5.32 -14.16 5.90
CA VAL A 78 -4.29 -13.12 5.84
C VAL A 78 -4.97 -11.76 5.79
N SER A 79 -4.73 -10.95 6.81
CA SER A 79 -5.14 -9.55 6.85
C SER A 79 -3.93 -8.65 6.63
N LEU A 80 -4.00 -7.74 5.68
CA LEU A 80 -3.03 -6.67 5.49
C LEU A 80 -3.65 -5.35 5.94
N VAL A 81 -3.07 -4.72 6.95
CA VAL A 81 -3.32 -3.33 7.30
C VAL A 81 -2.17 -2.50 6.75
N TYR A 82 -2.42 -1.63 5.78
CA TYR A 82 -1.38 -0.82 5.17
C TYR A 82 -1.70 0.67 5.24
N ARG A 83 -0.66 1.50 5.26
CA ARG A 83 -0.78 2.95 5.30
C ARG A 83 -0.22 3.59 4.04
N VAL A 84 -0.97 4.54 3.48
CA VAL A 84 -0.55 5.33 2.31
C VAL A 84 -0.35 6.77 2.73
N SER A 85 0.80 7.35 2.39
CA SER A 85 1.04 8.78 2.59
C SER A 85 0.17 9.58 1.62
N ILE A 86 -0.55 10.58 2.15
CA ILE A 86 -1.38 11.51 1.36
C ILE A 86 -0.78 12.92 1.30
N LEU A 87 0.47 13.07 1.74
CA LEU A 87 1.12 14.37 1.83
C LEU A 87 1.27 15.02 0.45
N ARG A 88 1.63 14.24 -0.57
CA ARG A 88 1.83 14.77 -1.94
C ARG A 88 0.51 15.26 -2.51
N GLU A 89 -0.53 14.46 -2.38
CA GLU A 89 -1.89 14.77 -2.83
C GLU A 89 -2.43 16.02 -2.13
N PHE A 90 -2.20 16.14 -0.82
CA PHE A 90 -2.59 17.32 -0.05
C PHE A 90 -1.85 18.59 -0.52
N VAL A 91 -0.54 18.50 -0.78
CA VAL A 91 0.25 19.62 -1.31
C VAL A 91 -0.25 20.05 -2.69
N PHE A 92 -0.55 19.11 -3.59
CA PHE A 92 -1.12 19.44 -4.90
C PHE A 92 -2.50 20.09 -4.80
N LEU A 93 -3.38 19.57 -3.95
CA LEU A 93 -4.70 20.16 -3.72
C LEU A 93 -4.59 21.58 -3.15
N LEU A 94 -3.63 21.82 -2.25
CA LEU A 94 -3.37 23.15 -1.71
C LEU A 94 -2.88 24.12 -2.79
N ILE A 95 -1.98 23.69 -3.68
CA ILE A 95 -1.53 24.50 -4.83
C ILE A 95 -2.71 24.83 -5.74
N ILE A 96 -3.54 23.84 -6.09
CA ILE A 96 -4.73 24.04 -6.93
C ILE A 96 -5.70 25.03 -6.27
N PHE A 97 -5.89 24.93 -4.96
CA PHE A 97 -6.74 25.84 -4.21
C PHE A 97 -6.22 27.29 -4.25
N ILE A 98 -4.92 27.50 -4.04
CA ILE A 98 -4.29 28.83 -4.13
C ILE A 98 -4.50 29.42 -5.53
N VAL A 99 -4.25 28.63 -6.58
CA VAL A 99 -4.47 29.05 -7.98
C VAL A 99 -5.94 29.38 -8.24
N ALA A 100 -6.86 28.58 -7.72
CA ALA A 100 -8.29 28.81 -7.90
C ALA A 100 -8.77 30.13 -7.25
N VAL A 101 -8.21 30.49 -6.10
CA VAL A 101 -8.55 31.74 -5.39
C VAL A 101 -7.89 32.95 -6.04
N THR A 102 -6.67 32.80 -6.56
CA THR A 102 -5.86 33.93 -7.07
C THR A 102 -6.02 34.21 -8.56
N VAL A 103 -6.39 33.20 -9.36
CA VAL A 103 -6.43 33.29 -10.83
C VAL A 103 -7.84 33.09 -11.38
N ASP A 104 -8.39 31.88 -11.23
CA ASP A 104 -9.74 31.53 -11.71
C ASP A 104 -10.25 30.28 -10.99
N TYR A 105 -11.47 30.35 -10.44
CA TYR A 105 -12.13 29.25 -9.75
C TYR A 105 -12.26 27.99 -10.61
N LYS A 106 -12.25 28.11 -11.95
CA LYS A 106 -12.25 26.97 -12.88
C LYS A 106 -11.06 26.03 -12.68
N ALA A 107 -9.95 26.51 -12.11
CA ALA A 107 -8.82 25.68 -11.74
C ALA A 107 -9.20 24.55 -10.76
N LEU A 108 -10.29 24.70 -9.99
CA LEU A 108 -10.82 23.63 -9.13
C LEU A 108 -11.19 22.37 -9.92
N MET A 109 -11.49 22.44 -11.22
CA MET A 109 -11.74 21.25 -12.03
C MET A 109 -10.54 20.29 -12.06
N LEU A 110 -9.31 20.80 -11.90
CA LEU A 110 -8.11 19.96 -11.82
C LEU A 110 -8.10 19.10 -10.55
N SER A 111 -8.73 19.56 -9.46
CA SER A 111 -8.81 18.78 -8.22
C SER A 111 -9.56 17.46 -8.42
N ILE A 112 -10.57 17.43 -9.30
CA ILE A 112 -11.33 16.22 -9.63
C ILE A 112 -10.40 15.17 -10.25
N VAL A 113 -9.53 15.59 -11.16
CA VAL A 113 -8.56 14.68 -11.81
C VAL A 113 -7.59 14.11 -10.80
N PHE A 114 -7.08 14.93 -9.87
CA PHE A 114 -6.18 14.47 -8.81
C PHE A 114 -6.86 13.51 -7.83
N VAL A 115 -8.08 13.81 -7.40
CA VAL A 115 -8.85 12.93 -6.52
C VAL A 115 -9.17 11.61 -7.23
N ALA A 116 -9.59 11.64 -8.49
CA ALA A 116 -9.84 10.44 -9.28
C ALA A 116 -8.58 9.58 -9.44
N ASN A 117 -7.41 10.21 -9.69
CA ASN A 117 -6.13 9.50 -9.77
C ASN A 117 -5.75 8.84 -8.44
N PHE A 118 -5.97 9.52 -7.33
CA PHE A 118 -5.72 8.97 -5.99
C PHE A 118 -6.66 7.78 -5.69
N ILE A 119 -7.95 7.89 -6.00
CA ILE A 119 -8.90 6.78 -5.85
C ILE A 119 -8.46 5.58 -6.71
N TYR A 120 -8.04 5.83 -7.95
CA TYR A 120 -7.52 4.78 -8.83
C TYR A 120 -6.30 4.07 -8.24
N LYS A 121 -5.37 4.83 -7.64
CA LYS A 121 -4.24 4.26 -6.89
C LYS A 121 -4.68 3.36 -5.75
N ILE A 122 -5.62 3.80 -4.90
CA ILE A 122 -6.11 2.99 -3.78
C ILE A 122 -6.78 1.70 -4.28
N ASN A 123 -7.54 1.78 -5.37
CA ASN A 123 -8.16 0.60 -5.99
C ASN A 123 -7.11 -0.37 -6.55
N CYS A 124 -6.03 0.14 -7.16
CA CYS A 124 -4.92 -0.66 -7.63
C CYS A 124 -4.23 -1.39 -6.46
N LEU A 125 -3.89 -0.66 -5.40
CA LEU A 125 -3.28 -1.23 -4.19
C LEU A 125 -4.15 -2.32 -3.56
N ASN A 126 -5.46 -2.07 -3.40
CA ASN A 126 -6.40 -3.03 -2.83
C ASN A 126 -6.51 -4.32 -3.65
N ARG A 127 -6.41 -4.24 -4.97
CA ARG A 127 -6.50 -5.42 -5.86
C ARG A 127 -5.19 -6.16 -6.02
N VAL A 128 -4.06 -5.45 -6.05
CA VAL A 128 -2.78 -6.03 -6.48
C VAL A 128 -1.94 -6.51 -5.30
N LEU A 129 -1.95 -5.83 -4.16
CA LEU A 129 -1.02 -6.14 -3.06
C LEU A 129 -1.18 -7.55 -2.52
N LEU A 130 -2.39 -7.94 -2.08
CA LEU A 130 -2.60 -9.29 -1.56
C LEU A 130 -2.55 -10.35 -2.66
N ASP A 131 -2.97 -10.00 -3.88
CA ASP A 131 -2.95 -10.93 -5.02
C ASP A 131 -1.52 -11.28 -5.43
N GLU A 132 -0.63 -10.29 -5.47
CA GLU A 132 0.76 -10.51 -5.83
C GLU A 132 1.53 -11.29 -4.76
N ILE A 133 1.13 -11.17 -3.49
CA ILE A 133 1.74 -11.89 -2.38
C ILE A 133 1.23 -13.34 -2.29
N VAL A 134 -0.06 -13.54 -2.49
CA VAL A 134 -0.71 -14.84 -2.24
C VAL A 134 -0.70 -15.74 -3.48
N ASN A 135 -1.02 -15.21 -4.67
CA ASN A 135 -1.26 -16.01 -5.87
C ASN A 135 -0.03 -16.15 -6.78
N LYS A 136 1.00 -15.32 -6.62
CA LYS A 136 2.20 -15.39 -7.46
C LYS A 136 3.17 -16.37 -6.79
N ASN A 137 3.37 -17.54 -7.42
CA ASN A 137 4.49 -18.41 -7.09
C ASN A 137 5.78 -17.64 -7.38
N LEU A 138 6.42 -17.15 -6.31
CA LEU A 138 7.73 -16.50 -6.33
C LEU A 138 8.83 -17.55 -6.36
#